data_AF-A0A397FVI8-F1
#
_entry.id   AF-A0A397FVI8-F1
#
_cell.length_a   1.000
_cell.length_b   1.000
_cell.length_c   1.000
_cell.angle_alpha   90.00
_cell.angle_beta   90.00
_cell.angle_gamma   90.00
#
_symmetry.space_group_name_H-M   'P 1'
#
loop_
_entity.id
_entity.type
_entity.pdbx_description
1 polymer ?
#
loop_
_entity_poly.entity_id
_entity_poly.type
_entity_poly.pdbx_seq_one_letter_code
_entity_poly.pdbx_strand_id
1 'polypeptide(L)'
;MSSEERKTKLQEIKEKLEKWNSSLPEMKKFIDKGTDELRENLVKTQETPSQEENELYKEIKEIERAKKLDFIDNWEKGKLQPNEEDIDFLEEDILLNNWRNLISVRNIKKSEEYERDEEAKKSVDAWEEDFANLKPYWEKVLSLKSQYYLDKKKTSSSSNTSPTNSKTLPWTLAIIFGITTIISAGIAIYFFLQQRKIRKFKT
;
A
#
# COMPACT_ATOMS: atom_id res chain seq x y z
N MET A 1 -22.75 -8.54 -21.09
CA MET A 1 -23.17 -8.79 -19.70
C MET A 1 -24.15 -7.71 -19.34
N SER A 2 -25.31 -8.07 -18.81
CA SER A 2 -26.31 -7.13 -18.32
C SER A 2 -25.87 -6.54 -16.97
N SER A 3 -26.53 -5.45 -16.51
CA SER A 3 -26.25 -4.88 -15.18
C SER A 3 -26.46 -5.91 -14.05
N GLU A 4 -27.51 -6.74 -14.13
CA GLU A 4 -27.78 -7.78 -13.12
C GLU A 4 -26.71 -8.89 -13.11
N GLU A 5 -26.21 -9.29 -14.27
CA GLU A 5 -25.09 -10.23 -14.36
C GLU A 5 -23.79 -9.63 -13.78
N ARG A 6 -23.55 -8.32 -14.01
CA ARG A 6 -22.38 -7.62 -13.43
C ARG A 6 -22.47 -7.52 -11.91
N LYS A 7 -23.64 -7.17 -11.36
CA LYS A 7 -23.89 -7.16 -9.91
C LYS A 7 -23.67 -8.53 -9.29
N THR A 8 -24.22 -9.57 -9.90
CA THR A 8 -24.05 -10.95 -9.43
C THR A 8 -22.57 -11.32 -9.37
N LYS A 9 -21.81 -10.95 -10.39
CA LYS A 9 -20.37 -11.20 -10.42
C LYS A 9 -19.59 -10.41 -9.37
N LEU A 10 -19.95 -9.15 -9.12
CA LEU A 10 -19.37 -8.36 -8.04
C LEU A 10 -19.66 -8.99 -6.67
N GLN A 11 -20.88 -9.46 -6.46
CA GLN A 11 -21.27 -10.17 -5.25
C GLN A 11 -20.48 -11.48 -5.06
N GLU A 12 -20.29 -12.26 -6.13
CA GLU A 12 -19.43 -13.46 -6.09
C GLU A 12 -17.98 -13.13 -5.74
N ILE A 13 -17.44 -12.02 -6.28
CA ILE A 13 -16.08 -11.55 -5.94
C ILE A 13 -16.01 -11.21 -4.46
N LYS A 14 -16.97 -10.43 -3.95
CA LYS A 14 -17.09 -10.05 -2.54
C LYS A 14 -17.11 -11.28 -1.64
N GLU A 15 -18.00 -12.23 -1.87
CA GLU A 15 -18.15 -13.43 -1.03
C GLU A 15 -16.90 -14.32 -1.03
N LYS A 16 -16.23 -14.45 -2.18
CA LYS A 16 -14.94 -15.17 -2.25
C LYS A 16 -13.85 -14.42 -1.50
N LEU A 17 -13.84 -13.10 -1.56
CA LEU A 17 -12.84 -12.26 -0.90
C LEU A 17 -13.00 -12.28 0.63
N GLU A 18 -14.24 -12.28 1.15
CA GLU A 18 -14.51 -12.42 2.59
C GLU A 18 -13.92 -13.72 3.15
N LYS A 19 -14.04 -14.80 2.38
CA LYS A 19 -13.54 -16.14 2.74
C LYS A 19 -12.10 -16.40 2.27
N TRP A 20 -11.41 -15.36 1.81
CA TRP A 20 -10.06 -15.52 1.26
C TRP A 20 -9.07 -16.03 2.31
N ASN A 21 -8.34 -17.08 1.96
CA ASN A 21 -7.36 -17.77 2.80
C ASN A 21 -6.04 -18.11 2.07
N SER A 22 -5.85 -17.64 0.84
CA SER A 22 -4.62 -17.81 0.06
C SER A 22 -3.66 -16.61 0.24
N SER A 23 -2.63 -16.52 -0.62
CA SER A 23 -1.63 -15.44 -0.59
C SER A 23 -2.20 -14.07 -1.03
N LEU A 24 -1.52 -12.99 -0.65
CA LEU A 24 -1.92 -11.63 -1.05
C LEU A 24 -1.77 -11.40 -2.57
N PRO A 25 -0.70 -11.87 -3.25
CA PRO A 25 -0.60 -11.75 -4.70
C PRO A 25 -1.72 -12.46 -5.45
N GLU A 26 -2.14 -13.64 -4.98
CA GLU A 26 -3.26 -14.37 -5.60
C GLU A 26 -4.58 -13.63 -5.41
N MET A 27 -4.79 -13.03 -4.24
CA MET A 27 -5.96 -12.19 -3.96
C MET A 27 -6.05 -11.04 -4.96
N LYS A 28 -4.93 -10.33 -5.17
CA LYS A 28 -4.87 -9.21 -6.10
C LYS A 28 -5.16 -9.66 -7.53
N LYS A 29 -4.55 -10.74 -7.99
CA LYS A 29 -4.80 -11.31 -9.32
C LYS A 29 -6.26 -11.70 -9.52
N PHE A 30 -6.90 -12.26 -8.49
CA PHE A 30 -8.31 -12.62 -8.52
C PHE A 30 -9.21 -11.39 -8.68
N ILE A 31 -8.97 -10.36 -7.87
CA ILE A 31 -9.71 -9.09 -7.95
C ILE A 31 -9.51 -8.43 -9.31
N ASP A 32 -8.26 -8.27 -9.75
CA ASP A 32 -7.91 -7.62 -11.01
C ASP A 32 -8.61 -8.26 -12.18
N LYS A 33 -8.51 -9.60 -12.29
CA LYS A 33 -9.20 -10.36 -13.33
C LYS A 33 -10.72 -10.12 -13.29
N GLY A 34 -11.32 -10.15 -12.12
CA GLY A 34 -12.76 -9.89 -11.96
C GLY A 34 -13.14 -8.48 -12.42
N THR A 35 -12.36 -7.48 -12.03
CA THR A 35 -12.62 -6.07 -12.37
C THR A 35 -12.33 -5.73 -13.83
N ASP A 36 -11.30 -6.33 -14.44
CA ASP A 36 -10.96 -6.13 -15.84
C ASP A 36 -12.03 -6.71 -16.77
N GLU A 37 -12.54 -7.91 -16.46
CA GLU A 37 -13.64 -8.52 -17.20
C GLU A 37 -14.92 -7.66 -17.16
N LEU A 38 -15.20 -7.02 -16.01
CA LEU A 38 -16.32 -6.09 -15.87
C LEU A 38 -16.08 -4.77 -16.61
N ARG A 39 -14.88 -4.21 -16.51
CA ARG A 39 -14.49 -2.98 -17.21
C ARG A 39 -14.54 -3.14 -18.72
N GLU A 40 -14.02 -4.24 -19.25
CA GLU A 40 -14.13 -4.54 -20.68
C GLU A 40 -15.58 -4.63 -21.13
N ASN A 41 -16.46 -5.21 -20.31
CA ASN A 41 -17.86 -5.27 -20.65
C ASN A 41 -18.47 -3.87 -20.74
N LEU A 42 -18.23 -3.00 -19.76
CA LEU A 42 -18.73 -1.61 -19.75
C LEU A 42 -18.22 -0.80 -20.94
N VAL A 43 -16.94 -0.95 -21.31
CA VAL A 43 -16.37 -0.28 -22.48
C VAL A 43 -17.03 -0.77 -23.78
N LYS A 44 -17.29 -2.07 -23.90
CA LYS A 44 -17.95 -2.66 -25.08
C LYS A 44 -19.41 -2.25 -25.20
N THR A 45 -20.13 -2.09 -24.08
CA THR A 45 -21.54 -1.73 -24.07
C THR A 45 -21.80 -0.23 -23.98
N GLN A 46 -20.75 0.57 -23.71
CA GLN A 46 -20.86 2.01 -23.39
C GLN A 46 -21.81 2.32 -22.23
N GLU A 47 -22.04 1.33 -21.36
CA GLU A 47 -22.86 1.50 -20.17
C GLU A 47 -22.04 2.09 -19.03
N THR A 48 -22.69 2.90 -18.19
CA THR A 48 -22.13 3.35 -16.92
C THR A 48 -22.55 2.38 -15.80
N PRO A 49 -21.67 2.09 -14.82
CA PRO A 49 -22.06 1.30 -13.65
C PRO A 49 -23.23 1.97 -12.92
N SER A 50 -24.18 1.16 -12.46
CA SER A 50 -25.23 1.59 -11.54
C SER A 50 -24.66 1.99 -10.17
N GLN A 51 -25.45 2.70 -9.38
CA GLN A 51 -25.06 3.07 -8.01
C GLN A 51 -24.73 1.84 -7.16
N GLU A 52 -25.56 0.80 -7.25
CA GLU A 52 -25.37 -0.46 -6.52
C GLU A 52 -24.07 -1.19 -6.94
N GLU A 53 -23.74 -1.18 -8.23
CA GLU A 53 -22.45 -1.70 -8.69
C GLU A 53 -21.27 -0.91 -8.08
N ASN A 54 -21.38 0.42 -8.00
CA ASN A 54 -20.34 1.26 -7.38
C ASN A 54 -20.19 1.01 -5.87
N GLU A 55 -21.30 0.77 -5.17
CA GLU A 55 -21.28 0.39 -3.75
C GLU A 55 -20.58 -0.96 -3.55
N LEU A 56 -20.88 -1.97 -4.37
CA LEU A 56 -20.18 -3.26 -4.33
C LEU A 56 -18.69 -3.14 -4.63
N TYR A 57 -18.29 -2.31 -5.62
CA TYR A 57 -16.87 -2.03 -5.86
C TYR A 57 -16.18 -1.43 -4.65
N LYS A 58 -16.86 -0.53 -3.92
CA LYS A 58 -16.32 0.09 -2.71
C LYS A 58 -16.13 -0.94 -1.60
N GLU A 59 -17.13 -1.78 -1.36
CA GLU A 59 -17.06 -2.84 -0.35
C GLU A 59 -15.94 -3.84 -0.65
N ILE A 60 -15.78 -4.26 -1.91
CA ILE A 60 -14.67 -5.15 -2.32
C ILE A 60 -13.31 -4.52 -1.97
N LYS A 61 -13.12 -3.22 -2.24
CA LYS A 61 -11.89 -2.51 -1.90
C LYS A 61 -11.67 -2.41 -0.38
N GLU A 62 -12.75 -2.20 0.38
CA GLU A 62 -12.68 -2.16 1.85
C GLU A 62 -12.28 -3.52 2.44
N ILE A 63 -12.83 -4.62 1.91
CA ILE A 63 -12.45 -5.98 2.31
C ILE A 63 -11.00 -6.27 1.91
N GLU A 64 -10.59 -5.92 0.69
CA GLU A 64 -9.19 -6.07 0.23
C GLU A 64 -8.23 -5.35 1.17
N ARG A 65 -8.54 -4.08 1.52
CA ARG A 65 -7.76 -3.29 2.48
C ARG A 65 -7.70 -4.00 3.83
N ALA A 66 -8.84 -4.40 4.39
CA ALA A 66 -8.90 -5.08 5.69
C ALA A 66 -8.04 -6.35 5.72
N LYS A 67 -8.11 -7.19 4.68
CA LYS A 67 -7.29 -8.41 4.57
C LYS A 67 -5.80 -8.11 4.55
N LYS A 68 -5.35 -7.06 3.84
CA LYS A 68 -3.94 -6.63 3.85
C LYS A 68 -3.50 -6.18 5.23
N LEU A 69 -4.33 -5.38 5.92
CA LEU A 69 -4.01 -4.91 7.27
C LEU A 69 -3.95 -6.06 8.28
N ASP A 70 -4.90 -6.98 8.23
CA ASP A 70 -4.92 -8.19 9.07
C ASP A 70 -3.70 -9.08 8.82
N PHE A 71 -3.26 -9.20 7.57
CA PHE A 71 -2.05 -9.93 7.22
C PHE A 71 -0.81 -9.33 7.88
N ILE A 72 -0.66 -8.00 7.82
CA ILE A 72 0.45 -7.26 8.46
C ILE A 72 0.42 -7.48 9.97
N ASP A 73 -0.76 -7.38 10.58
CA ASP A 73 -0.96 -7.57 12.01
C ASP A 73 -0.63 -9.01 12.45
N ASN A 74 -0.97 -10.01 11.64
CA ASN A 74 -0.63 -11.40 11.93
C ASN A 74 0.86 -11.70 11.73
N TRP A 75 1.51 -11.04 10.77
CA TRP A 75 2.96 -11.11 10.60
C TRP A 75 3.69 -10.50 11.80
N GLU A 76 3.28 -9.30 12.25
CA GLU A 76 3.85 -8.64 13.43
C GLU A 76 3.69 -9.49 14.70
N LYS A 77 2.55 -10.13 14.88
CA LYS A 77 2.26 -11.01 16.02
C LYS A 77 2.95 -12.38 15.92
N GLY A 78 3.68 -12.66 14.84
CA GLY A 78 4.32 -13.96 14.60
C GLY A 78 3.33 -15.11 14.37
N LYS A 79 2.05 -14.80 14.09
CA LYS A 79 1.01 -15.81 13.80
C LYS A 79 1.08 -16.31 12.36
N LEU A 80 1.75 -15.55 11.50
CA LEU A 80 1.96 -15.84 10.09
C LEU A 80 3.41 -15.53 9.74
N GLN A 81 4.01 -16.39 8.91
CA GLN A 81 5.30 -16.11 8.30
C GLN A 81 5.08 -15.93 6.78
N PRO A 82 5.18 -14.70 6.25
CA PRO A 82 4.98 -14.46 4.83
C PRO A 82 6.13 -15.04 4.01
N ASN A 83 5.81 -15.44 2.77
CA ASN A 83 6.83 -15.79 1.78
C ASN A 83 7.39 -14.51 1.13
N GLU A 84 8.41 -14.66 0.27
CA GLU A 84 9.05 -13.52 -0.39
C GLU A 84 8.10 -12.77 -1.34
N GLU A 85 7.19 -13.48 -2.01
CA GLU A 85 6.19 -12.86 -2.90
C GLU A 85 5.18 -11.99 -2.13
N ASP A 86 4.74 -12.42 -0.95
CA ASP A 86 3.85 -11.64 -0.08
C ASP A 86 4.57 -10.37 0.44
N ILE A 87 5.86 -10.47 0.76
CA ILE A 87 6.67 -9.33 1.23
C ILE A 87 6.90 -8.31 0.12
N ASP A 88 7.19 -8.77 -1.09
CA ASP A 88 7.38 -7.90 -2.25
C ASP A 88 6.07 -7.24 -2.67
N PHE A 89 4.95 -7.97 -2.57
CA PHE A 89 3.63 -7.41 -2.75
C PHE A 89 3.33 -6.28 -1.76
N LEU A 90 3.59 -6.48 -0.46
CA LEU A 90 3.38 -5.45 0.56
C LEU A 90 4.31 -4.23 0.35
N GLU A 91 5.53 -4.42 -0.14
CA GLU A 91 6.39 -3.29 -0.49
C GLU A 91 5.81 -2.47 -1.63
N GLU A 92 5.42 -3.11 -2.75
CA GLU A 92 4.87 -2.36 -3.88
C GLU A 92 3.56 -1.67 -3.50
N ASP A 93 2.63 -2.41 -2.89
CA ASP A 93 1.27 -1.98 -2.64
C ASP A 93 1.15 -1.00 -1.46
N ILE A 94 1.81 -1.30 -0.33
CA ILE A 94 1.72 -0.47 0.87
C ILE A 94 2.85 0.55 0.92
N LEU A 95 4.09 0.20 0.60
CA LEU A 95 5.19 1.16 0.75
C LEU A 95 5.31 2.12 -0.43
N LEU A 96 5.50 1.57 -1.63
CA LEU A 96 5.86 2.34 -2.83
C LEU A 96 4.68 3.12 -3.39
N ASN A 97 3.50 2.51 -3.50
CA ASN A 97 2.31 3.21 -4.01
C ASN A 97 1.88 4.37 -3.10
N ASN A 98 1.87 4.17 -1.77
CA ASN A 98 1.55 5.27 -0.87
C ASN A 98 2.60 6.38 -0.88
N TRP A 99 3.88 6.04 -1.06
CA TRP A 99 4.93 7.04 -1.23
C TRP A 99 4.75 7.85 -2.53
N ARG A 100 4.46 7.18 -3.65
CA ARG A 100 4.16 7.85 -4.94
C ARG A 100 2.96 8.78 -4.81
N ASN A 101 1.89 8.32 -4.16
CA ASN A 101 0.69 9.11 -3.90
C ASN A 101 0.98 10.33 -3.02
N LEU A 102 1.78 10.18 -1.97
CA LEU A 102 2.19 11.27 -1.10
C LEU A 102 2.96 12.36 -1.85
N ILE A 103 3.85 11.97 -2.77
CA ILE A 103 4.55 12.92 -3.65
C ILE A 103 3.56 13.63 -4.57
N SER A 104 2.64 12.88 -5.19
CA SER A 104 1.61 13.45 -6.08
C SER A 104 0.75 14.48 -5.35
N VAL A 105 0.20 14.12 -4.19
CA VAL A 105 -0.63 15.02 -3.37
C VAL A 105 0.14 16.27 -2.94
N ARG A 106 1.43 16.11 -2.57
CA ARG A 106 2.28 17.27 -2.24
C ARG A 106 2.49 18.19 -3.43
N ASN A 107 2.57 17.66 -4.65
CA ASN A 107 2.70 18.46 -5.86
C ASN A 107 1.39 19.17 -6.18
N ILE A 108 0.24 18.51 -6.00
CA ILE A 108 -1.09 19.13 -6.13
C ILE A 108 -1.23 20.29 -5.14
N LYS A 109 -0.89 20.10 -3.85
CA LYS A 109 -0.93 21.19 -2.85
C LYS A 109 -0.05 22.40 -3.18
N LYS A 110 0.94 22.25 -4.05
CA LYS A 110 1.82 23.34 -4.50
C LYS A 110 1.33 24.00 -5.79
N SER A 111 0.32 23.44 -6.45
CA SER A 111 -0.23 24.01 -7.68
C SER A 111 -1.18 25.17 -7.36
N GLU A 112 -1.28 26.13 -8.27
CA GLU A 112 -2.28 27.20 -8.16
C GLU A 112 -3.72 26.67 -8.28
N GLU A 113 -3.88 25.48 -8.86
CA GLU A 113 -5.15 24.80 -9.07
C GLU A 113 -5.76 24.34 -7.74
N TYR A 114 -4.94 23.83 -6.81
CA TYR A 114 -5.41 23.46 -5.46
C TYR A 114 -6.02 24.64 -4.69
N GLU A 115 -5.50 25.85 -4.85
CA GLU A 115 -6.04 27.03 -4.14
C GLU A 115 -7.41 27.46 -4.69
N ARG A 116 -7.67 27.20 -5.98
CA ARG A 116 -8.88 27.63 -6.70
C ARG A 116 -9.96 26.55 -6.80
N ASP A 117 -9.58 25.29 -6.70
CA ASP A 117 -10.49 24.14 -6.84
C ASP A 117 -10.81 23.50 -5.48
N GLU A 118 -12.04 23.73 -5.01
CA GLU A 118 -12.55 23.14 -3.76
C GLU A 118 -12.70 21.61 -3.83
N GLU A 119 -12.88 21.04 -5.02
CA GLU A 119 -12.94 19.59 -5.20
C GLU A 119 -11.54 18.97 -5.07
N ALA A 120 -10.52 19.61 -5.66
CA ALA A 120 -9.13 19.24 -5.45
C ALA A 120 -8.73 19.30 -3.96
N LYS A 121 -9.17 20.34 -3.22
CA LYS A 121 -8.95 20.44 -1.77
C LYS A 121 -9.56 19.27 -1.02
N LYS A 122 -10.85 19.01 -1.23
CA LYS A 122 -11.57 17.91 -0.57
C LYS A 122 -10.95 16.55 -0.86
N SER A 123 -10.57 16.29 -2.11
CA SER A 123 -9.94 15.03 -2.53
C SER A 123 -8.60 14.81 -1.80
N VAL A 124 -7.79 15.86 -1.74
CA VAL A 124 -6.49 15.82 -1.06
C VAL A 124 -6.64 15.66 0.46
N ASP A 125 -7.57 16.37 1.09
CA ASP A 125 -7.79 16.29 2.53
C ASP A 125 -8.33 14.91 2.93
N ALA A 126 -9.25 14.36 2.14
CA ALA A 126 -9.74 12.99 2.33
C ALA A 126 -8.61 11.96 2.21
N TRP A 127 -7.71 12.14 1.22
CA TRP A 127 -6.54 11.27 1.08
C TRP A 127 -5.58 11.39 2.27
N GLU A 128 -5.36 12.60 2.80
CA GLU A 128 -4.49 12.79 3.97
C GLU A 128 -5.05 12.14 5.23
N GLU A 129 -6.37 12.19 5.44
CA GLU A 129 -7.05 11.48 6.52
C GLU A 129 -6.90 9.95 6.35
N ASP A 130 -7.15 9.45 5.15
CA ASP A 130 -6.97 8.02 4.83
C ASP A 130 -5.53 7.56 5.04
N PHE A 131 -4.56 8.38 4.64
CA PHE A 131 -3.14 8.11 4.82
C PHE A 131 -2.76 8.15 6.31
N ALA A 132 -3.31 9.07 7.10
CA ALA A 132 -3.07 9.11 8.54
C ALA A 132 -3.49 7.80 9.23
N ASN A 133 -4.61 7.22 8.81
CA ASN A 133 -5.08 5.92 9.29
C ASN A 133 -4.19 4.75 8.82
N LEU A 134 -3.61 4.85 7.62
CA LEU A 134 -2.74 3.82 7.06
C LEU A 134 -1.29 3.91 7.56
N LYS A 135 -0.85 5.08 8.01
CA LYS A 135 0.53 5.38 8.41
C LYS A 135 1.11 4.37 9.42
N PRO A 136 0.40 3.92 10.47
CA PRO A 136 0.94 2.90 11.38
C PRO A 136 1.29 1.60 10.65
N TYR A 137 0.47 1.17 9.68
CA TYR A 137 0.73 -0.03 8.89
C TYR A 137 1.88 0.15 7.92
N TRP A 138 2.03 1.35 7.35
CA TRP A 138 3.20 1.70 6.54
C TRP A 138 4.51 1.57 7.32
N GLU A 139 4.54 2.09 8.55
CA GLU A 139 5.70 1.97 9.46
C GLU A 139 5.95 0.51 9.89
N LYS A 140 4.88 -0.26 10.17
CA LYS A 140 4.96 -1.69 10.48
C LYS A 140 5.60 -2.48 9.34
N VAL A 141 5.10 -2.34 8.10
CA VAL A 141 5.63 -3.07 6.93
C VAL A 141 7.11 -2.75 6.72
N LEU A 142 7.51 -1.49 6.85
CA LEU A 142 8.91 -1.08 6.75
C LEU A 142 9.78 -1.78 7.80
N SER A 143 9.33 -1.81 9.05
CA SER A 143 10.03 -2.48 10.16
C SER A 143 10.15 -3.99 9.93
N LEU A 144 9.04 -4.65 9.62
CA LEU A 144 8.98 -6.10 9.41
C LEU A 144 9.85 -6.55 8.23
N LYS A 145 9.80 -5.81 7.12
CA LYS A 145 10.64 -6.07 5.95
C LYS A 145 12.13 -5.90 6.28
N SER A 146 12.49 -4.86 7.03
CA SER A 146 13.87 -4.66 7.49
C SER A 146 14.37 -5.83 8.34
N GLN A 147 13.55 -6.30 9.30
CA GLN A 147 13.87 -7.46 10.15
C GLN A 147 14.06 -8.73 9.32
N TYR A 148 13.14 -8.99 8.38
CA TYR A 148 13.21 -10.15 7.49
C TYR A 148 14.55 -10.24 6.73
N TYR A 149 15.01 -9.15 6.12
CA TYR A 149 16.29 -9.18 5.40
C TYR A 149 17.51 -9.26 6.32
N LEU A 150 17.45 -8.67 7.51
CA LEU A 150 18.51 -8.81 8.49
C LEU A 150 18.67 -10.28 8.92
N ASP A 151 17.57 -10.99 9.11
CA ASP A 151 17.59 -12.40 9.53
C ASP A 151 17.94 -13.35 8.37
N LYS A 152 17.47 -13.08 7.14
CA LYS A 152 17.91 -13.79 5.92
C LYS A 152 19.43 -13.63 5.71
N LYS A 153 19.98 -12.45 5.99
CA LYS A 153 21.42 -12.21 5.92
C LYS A 153 22.20 -13.02 6.97
N LYS A 154 21.77 -13.02 8.23
CA LYS A 154 22.43 -13.79 9.30
C LYS A 154 22.46 -15.29 9.00
N THR A 155 21.35 -15.84 8.50
CA THR A 155 21.26 -17.27 8.12
C THR A 155 22.18 -17.58 6.93
N SER A 156 22.23 -16.73 5.89
CA SER A 156 23.17 -16.90 4.76
C SER A 156 24.65 -16.74 5.13
N SER A 157 25.00 -15.97 6.17
CA SER A 157 26.38 -15.84 6.66
C SER A 157 26.83 -16.97 7.59
N SER A 158 25.90 -17.82 8.04
CA SER A 158 26.17 -18.96 8.94
C SER A 158 26.44 -20.28 8.20
N SER A 159 26.24 -20.33 6.88
CA SER A 159 26.71 -21.44 6.06
C SER A 159 28.20 -21.28 5.74
N ASN A 160 29.03 -22.10 6.37
CA ASN A 160 30.48 -22.23 6.13
C ASN A 160 30.86 -22.10 4.64
N THR A 161 31.38 -20.94 4.26
CA THR A 161 32.25 -20.81 3.10
C THR A 161 33.35 -19.80 3.40
N SER A 162 34.57 -20.23 3.17
CA SER A 162 35.85 -19.51 3.33
C SER A 162 35.84 -18.10 2.73
N PRO A 163 36.65 -17.17 3.27
CA PRO A 163 36.64 -15.77 2.85
C PRO A 163 37.28 -15.62 1.48
N THR A 164 36.48 -15.46 0.43
CA THR A 164 36.96 -14.92 -0.84
C THR A 164 36.72 -13.42 -0.84
N ASN A 165 37.84 -12.69 -0.91
CA ASN A 165 37.87 -11.25 -1.14
C ASN A 165 36.99 -10.87 -2.33
N SER A 166 35.88 -10.15 -2.08
CA SER A 166 35.23 -9.35 -3.12
C SER A 166 35.04 -7.92 -2.61
N LYS A 167 35.90 -7.02 -3.07
CA LYS A 167 35.86 -5.57 -2.85
C LYS A 167 34.69 -4.89 -3.59
N THR A 168 33.47 -5.35 -3.38
CA THR A 168 32.27 -4.69 -3.88
C THR A 168 31.16 -4.87 -2.87
N LEU A 169 31.08 -3.95 -1.91
CA LEU A 169 29.82 -3.66 -1.23
C LEU A 169 28.80 -3.30 -2.32
N PRO A 170 27.64 -3.99 -2.37
CA PRO A 170 26.74 -3.89 -3.50
C PRO A 170 26.01 -2.55 -3.40
N TRP A 171 26.00 -1.79 -4.49
CA TRP A 171 25.35 -0.47 -4.58
C TRP A 171 23.89 -0.47 -4.13
N THR A 172 23.23 -1.63 -4.16
CA THR A 172 21.90 -1.87 -3.58
C THR A 172 21.81 -1.56 -2.08
N LEU A 173 22.84 -1.83 -1.28
CA LEU A 173 22.87 -1.45 0.14
C LEU A 173 22.93 0.07 0.33
N ALA A 174 23.64 0.78 -0.54
CA ALA A 174 23.70 2.25 -0.53
C ALA A 174 22.39 2.89 -0.99
N ILE A 175 21.67 2.25 -1.93
CA ILE A 175 20.35 2.70 -2.39
C ILE A 175 19.30 2.45 -1.31
N ILE A 176 19.30 1.27 -0.66
CA ILE A 176 18.36 0.97 0.43
C ILE A 176 18.66 1.84 1.65
N PHE A 177 19.92 2.03 2.05
CA PHE A 177 20.27 3.00 3.09
C PHE A 177 19.92 4.42 2.67
N GLY A 178 20.14 4.81 1.41
CA GLY A 178 19.81 6.13 0.90
C GLY A 178 18.30 6.41 0.96
N ILE A 179 17.48 5.48 0.47
CA ILE A 179 16.02 5.59 0.48
C ILE A 179 15.49 5.56 1.92
N THR A 180 15.93 4.63 2.76
CA THR A 180 15.51 4.57 4.17
C THR A 180 15.96 5.80 4.96
N THR A 181 17.13 6.36 4.69
CA THR A 181 17.61 7.60 5.34
C THR A 181 16.83 8.82 4.86
N ILE A 182 16.51 8.91 3.57
CA ILE A 182 15.68 9.99 3.01
C ILE A 182 14.24 9.93 3.56
N ILE A 183 13.67 8.73 3.64
CA ILE A 183 12.34 8.50 4.22
C ILE A 183 12.36 8.84 5.71
N SER A 184 13.34 8.34 6.47
CA SER A 184 13.47 8.61 7.91
C SER A 184 13.72 10.09 8.20
N ALA A 185 14.55 10.76 7.41
CA ALA A 185 14.79 12.21 7.50
C ALA A 185 13.53 13.01 7.14
N GLY A 186 12.79 12.58 6.11
CA GLY A 186 11.51 13.18 5.72
C GLY A 186 10.46 13.06 6.83
N ILE A 187 10.37 11.91 7.47
CA ILE A 187 9.49 11.65 8.63
C ILE A 187 9.93 12.50 9.82
N ALA A 188 11.22 12.55 10.15
CA ALA A 188 11.75 13.34 11.26
C ALA A 188 11.53 14.85 11.06
N ILE A 189 11.75 15.37 9.86
CA ILE A 189 11.49 16.78 9.51
C ILE A 189 9.99 17.07 9.59
N TYR A 190 9.13 16.16 9.12
CA TYR A 190 7.68 16.30 9.24
C TYR A 190 7.23 16.37 10.71
N PHE A 191 7.73 15.49 11.58
CA PHE A 191 7.44 15.53 13.02
C PHE A 191 7.97 16.81 13.68
N PHE A 192 9.16 17.26 13.31
CA PHE A 192 9.74 18.50 13.82
C PHE A 192 8.89 19.73 13.43
N LEU A 193 8.36 19.77 12.21
CA LEU A 193 7.48 20.85 11.74
C LEU A 193 6.10 20.80 12.42
N GLN A 194 5.53 19.62 12.64
CA GLN A 194 4.27 19.44 13.39
C GLN A 194 4.42 19.88 14.86
N GLN A 195 5.50 19.50 15.54
CA GLN A 195 5.77 19.96 16.90
C GLN A 195 5.98 21.48 16.99
N ARG A 196 6.58 22.09 15.96
CA ARG A 196 6.76 23.55 15.89
C ARG A 196 5.43 24.30 15.70
N LYS A 197 4.45 23.73 15.00
CA LYS A 197 3.09 24.29 14.89
C LYS A 197 2.35 24.25 16.24
N ILE A 198 2.47 23.16 16.99
CA ILE A 198 1.83 23.01 18.31
C ILE A 198 2.38 24.03 19.33
N ARG A 199 3.68 24.35 19.29
CA ARG A 199 4.27 25.36 20.18
C ARG A 199 3.85 26.79 19.89
N LYS A 200 3.46 27.13 18.65
CA LYS A 200 3.03 28.50 18.30
C LYS A 200 1.64 28.87 18.80
N PHE A 201 0.85 27.90 19.26
CA PHE A 201 -0.49 28.13 19.84
C PHE A 201 -0.52 28.08 21.38
N LYS A 202 0.66 28.04 22.03
CA LYS A 202 0.78 27.93 23.50
C LYS A 202 1.45 29.14 24.16
N THR A 203 1.36 30.31 23.53
CA THR A 203 1.77 31.61 24.10
C THR A 203 0.70 32.63 23.85
#